data_AF-A0A5C9EPW8-F1
#
_entry.id   AF-A0A5C9EPW8-F1
#
_cell.length_a   1.000
_cell.length_b   1.000
_cell.length_c   1.000
_cell.angle_alpha   90.00
_cell.angle_beta   90.00
_cell.angle_gamma   90.00
#
_symmetry.space_group_name_H-M   'P 1'
#
loop_
_entity.id
_entity.type
_entity.pdbx_description
1 polymer ?
#
loop_
_entity_poly.entity_id
_entity_poly.type
_entity_poly.pdbx_seq_one_letter_code
_entity_poly.pdbx_strand_id
1 'polypeptide(L)'
;MGKNNINIEFFRGIIESIPAEIVIIDNNHKILLANKFAREKYSNSSPQLREGNSIFACHKNEKSHQIIQNAYDEIKKGKDRVYIYNSDETGKPAYLIAVRDSERNILGYYEWFE
;
A
#
# COMPACT_ATOMS: atom_id res chain seq x y z
N MET A 1 -7.58 5.73 35.73
CA MET A 1 -7.27 4.93 34.53
C MET A 1 -7.41 5.86 33.33
N GLY A 2 -6.29 6.31 32.76
CA GLY A 2 -6.31 7.24 31.61
C GLY A 2 -6.92 6.55 30.40
N LYS A 3 -7.85 7.22 29.72
CA LYS A 3 -8.39 6.75 28.44
C LYS A 3 -7.23 6.72 27.45
N ASN A 4 -6.90 5.54 26.90
CA ASN A 4 -6.02 5.44 25.74
C ASN A 4 -6.70 6.16 24.57
N ASN A 5 -6.26 7.38 24.27
CA ASN A 5 -6.78 8.21 23.19
C ASN A 5 -6.08 7.86 21.86
N ILE A 6 -6.09 6.59 21.48
CA ILE A 6 -5.65 6.19 20.14
C ILE A 6 -6.85 6.35 19.20
N ASN A 7 -6.73 7.24 18.23
CA ASN A 7 -7.76 7.54 17.23
C ASN A 7 -7.17 7.42 15.82
N ILE A 8 -8.00 7.68 14.80
CA ILE A 8 -7.58 7.56 13.39
C ILE A 8 -6.42 8.50 13.02
N GLU A 9 -6.40 9.71 13.59
CA GLU A 9 -5.33 10.69 13.34
C GLU A 9 -3.99 10.22 13.91
N PHE A 10 -3.98 9.54 15.05
CA PHE A 10 -2.76 8.95 15.61
C PHE A 10 -2.17 7.90 14.67
N PHE A 11 -3.00 6.99 14.14
CA PHE A 11 -2.55 5.99 13.17
C PHE A 11 -2.10 6.62 11.85
N ARG A 12 -2.83 7.63 11.35
CA ARG A 12 -2.42 8.39 10.17
C ARG A 12 -1.05 9.03 10.38
N GLY A 13 -0.85 9.67 11.54
CA GLY A 13 0.42 10.26 11.94
C GLY A 13 1.57 9.26 11.98
N ILE A 14 1.33 8.03 12.46
CA ILE A 14 2.32 6.95 12.40
C ILE A 14 2.71 6.69 10.93
N ILE A 15 1.75 6.42 10.04
CA ILE A 15 2.05 6.10 8.64
C ILE A 15 2.75 7.25 7.91
N GLU A 16 2.36 8.50 8.19
CA GLU A 16 3.01 9.72 7.68
C GLU A 16 4.44 9.90 8.21
N SER A 17 4.77 9.32 9.37
CA SER A 17 6.11 9.44 9.97
C SER A 17 7.09 8.35 9.54
N ILE A 18 6.62 7.23 8.98
CA ILE A 18 7.47 6.12 8.53
C ILE A 18 8.35 6.60 7.36
N PRO A 19 9.70 6.53 7.47
CA PRO A 19 10.64 7.00 6.45
C PRO A 19 10.79 5.99 5.29
N ALA A 20 9.66 5.61 4.69
CA ALA A 20 9.55 4.74 3.53
C ALA A 20 8.31 5.11 2.74
N GLU A 21 8.27 4.80 1.44
CA GLU A 21 7.11 5.08 0.60
C GLU A 21 5.99 4.07 0.88
N ILE A 22 4.95 4.51 1.59
CA ILE A 22 3.80 3.67 1.95
C ILE A 22 2.55 4.17 1.23
N VAL A 23 1.90 3.27 0.50
CA VAL A 23 0.60 3.49 -0.16
C VAL A 23 -0.37 2.41 0.32
N ILE A 24 -1.39 2.82 1.05
CA ILE A 24 -2.45 1.94 1.59
C ILE A 24 -3.60 1.94 0.59
N ILE A 25 -4.07 0.74 0.24
CA ILE A 25 -5.04 0.50 -0.82
C ILE A 25 -6.15 -0.41 -0.29
N ASP A 26 -7.41 -0.11 -0.59
CA ASP A 26 -8.56 -0.93 -0.20
C ASP A 26 -8.75 -2.16 -1.10
N ASN A 27 -9.73 -2.99 -0.75
CA ASN A 27 -10.09 -4.19 -1.51
C ASN A 27 -10.66 -3.92 -2.92
N ASN A 28 -11.01 -2.66 -3.23
CA ASN A 28 -11.46 -2.22 -4.55
C ASN A 28 -10.32 -1.55 -5.33
N HIS A 29 -9.07 -1.72 -4.89
CA HIS A 29 -7.88 -1.14 -5.48
C HIS A 29 -7.90 0.39 -5.51
N LYS A 30 -8.56 1.03 -4.54
CA LYS A 30 -8.55 2.49 -4.34
C LYS A 30 -7.57 2.88 -3.25
N ILE A 31 -6.83 3.95 -3.50
CA ILE A 31 -5.86 4.51 -2.56
C ILE A 31 -6.62 5.09 -1.38
N LEU A 32 -6.34 4.60 -0.18
CA LEU A 32 -6.83 5.16 1.08
C LEU A 32 -5.89 6.23 1.61
N LEU A 33 -4.58 6.03 1.45
CA LEU A 33 -3.54 6.97 1.89
C LEU A 33 -2.25 6.71 1.12
N ALA A 34 -1.59 7.78 0.71
CA ALA A 34 -0.18 7.75 0.31
C ALA A 34 0.58 8.68 1.26
N ASN A 35 1.57 8.17 1.97
CA ASN A 35 2.29 8.96 2.96
C ASN A 35 3.16 10.05 2.29
N LYS A 36 3.68 10.99 3.08
CA LYS A 36 4.49 12.11 2.56
C LYS A 36 5.67 11.64 1.71
N PHE A 37 6.36 10.57 2.10
CA PHE A 37 7.50 10.03 1.35
C PHE A 37 7.09 9.48 -0.02
N ALA A 38 5.98 8.72 -0.09
CA ALA A 38 5.43 8.26 -1.37
C ALA A 38 4.99 9.43 -2.26
N ARG A 39 4.31 10.43 -1.69
CA ARG A 39 3.87 11.62 -2.43
C ARG A 39 5.04 12.45 -2.96
N GLU A 40 6.09 12.64 -2.15
CA GLU A 40 7.30 13.36 -2.55
C GLU A 40 8.00 12.64 -3.70
N LYS A 41 8.28 11.33 -3.54
CA LYS A 41 8.96 10.51 -4.54
C LYS A 41 8.19 10.45 -5.88
N TYR A 42 6.89 10.23 -5.83
CA TYR A 42 6.08 9.98 -7.02
C TYR A 42 5.33 11.21 -7.54
N SER A 43 5.57 12.40 -6.97
CA SER A 43 4.90 13.67 -7.30
C SER A 43 4.86 13.96 -8.80
N ASN A 44 5.96 13.71 -9.51
CA ASN A 44 6.08 13.98 -10.94
C ASN A 44 5.68 12.79 -11.83
N SER A 45 5.91 11.56 -11.36
CA SER A 45 5.74 10.34 -12.17
C SER A 45 4.35 9.73 -12.05
N SER A 46 3.62 10.01 -10.98
CA SER A 46 2.28 9.45 -10.71
C SER A 46 1.31 10.53 -10.21
N PRO A 47 0.86 11.45 -11.07
CA PRO A 47 -0.08 12.52 -10.69
C PRO A 47 -1.43 12.00 -10.16
N GLN A 48 -1.74 10.73 -10.44
CA GLN A 48 -2.94 10.03 -9.98
C GLN A 48 -2.80 9.40 -8.59
N LEU A 49 -1.63 9.47 -7.94
CA LEU A 49 -1.40 8.99 -6.58
C LEU A 49 -2.11 9.90 -5.56
N ARG A 50 -3.43 9.71 -5.44
CA ARG A 50 -4.33 10.53 -4.62
C ARG A 50 -5.37 9.63 -3.97
N GLU A 51 -5.80 9.99 -2.77
CA GLU A 51 -6.85 9.26 -2.05
C GLU A 51 -8.14 9.20 -2.89
N GLY A 52 -8.79 8.04 -2.91
CA GLY A 52 -9.99 7.74 -3.69
C GLY A 52 -9.74 7.29 -5.13
N ASN A 53 -8.58 7.61 -5.71
CA ASN A 53 -8.22 7.13 -7.05
C ASN A 53 -7.87 5.64 -7.03
N SER A 54 -8.07 4.96 -8.16
CA SER A 54 -7.57 3.59 -8.32
C SER A 54 -6.04 3.59 -8.45
N ILE A 55 -5.37 2.64 -7.79
CA ILE A 55 -3.93 2.43 -7.96
C ILE A 55 -3.58 2.08 -9.42
N PHE A 56 -4.50 1.45 -10.15
CA PHE A 56 -4.34 1.15 -11.58
C PHE A 56 -4.28 2.40 -12.46
N ALA A 57 -4.77 3.55 -12.00
CA ALA A 57 -4.58 4.82 -12.69
C ALA A 57 -3.12 5.34 -12.60
N CYS A 58 -2.36 4.87 -11.61
CA CYS A 58 -0.93 5.17 -11.45
C CYS A 58 -0.06 4.26 -12.33
N HIS A 59 -0.50 3.02 -12.58
CA HIS A 59 0.22 2.05 -13.40
C HIS A 59 -0.46 1.88 -14.76
N LYS A 60 -0.02 2.55 -15.82
CA LYS A 60 -0.73 2.47 -17.11
C LYS A 60 -0.47 1.21 -17.94
N ASN A 61 0.45 0.35 -17.50
CA ASN A 61 0.81 -0.86 -18.24
C ASN A 61 0.11 -2.11 -17.66
N GLU A 62 -0.26 -3.02 -18.54
CA GLU A 62 -1.02 -4.24 -18.21
C GLU A 62 -0.21 -5.21 -17.31
N LYS A 63 1.11 -5.26 -17.48
CA LYS A 63 1.99 -6.12 -16.68
C LYS A 63 1.91 -5.75 -15.19
N SER A 64 1.96 -4.46 -14.85
CA SER A 64 1.82 -3.97 -13.47
C SER A 64 0.44 -4.27 -12.91
N HIS A 65 -0.62 -4.17 -13.71
CA HIS A 65 -1.97 -4.54 -13.28
C HIS A 65 -2.06 -6.03 -12.93
N GLN A 66 -1.53 -6.89 -13.79
CA GLN A 66 -1.55 -8.34 -13.57
C GLN A 66 -0.75 -8.73 -12.33
N ILE A 67 0.39 -8.08 -12.12
CA ILE A 67 1.24 -8.27 -10.96
C ILE A 67 0.47 -7.95 -9.66
N ILE A 68 -0.18 -6.78 -9.58
CA ILE A 68 -0.97 -6.37 -8.42
C ILE A 68 -2.15 -7.34 -8.20
N GLN A 69 -2.88 -7.70 -9.26
CA GLN A 69 -4.01 -8.62 -9.16
C GLN A 69 -3.60 -10.01 -8.69
N ASN A 70 -2.52 -10.58 -9.24
CA ASN A 70 -2.00 -11.88 -8.82
C ASN A 70 -1.59 -11.86 -7.35
N ALA A 71 -0.88 -10.80 -6.91
CA ALA A 71 -0.49 -10.67 -5.51
C ALA A 71 -1.71 -10.50 -4.58
N TYR A 72 -2.74 -9.77 -5.03
CA TYR A 72 -3.99 -9.62 -4.30
C TYR A 72 -4.75 -10.95 -4.16
N ASP A 73 -4.81 -11.76 -5.22
CA ASP A 73 -5.41 -13.10 -5.16
C ASP A 73 -4.66 -14.04 -4.22
N GLU A 74 -3.34 -13.91 -4.12
CA GLU A 74 -2.54 -14.68 -3.18
C GLU A 74 -2.80 -14.27 -1.71
N ILE A 75 -2.99 -12.98 -1.41
CA ILE A 75 -3.40 -12.58 -0.05
C ILE A 75 -4.84 -12.99 0.26
N LYS A 76 -5.74 -13.01 -0.74
CA LYS A 76 -7.09 -13.58 -0.59
C LYS A 76 -7.07 -15.06 -0.19
N LYS A 77 -6.04 -15.80 -0.61
CA LYS A 77 -5.81 -17.20 -0.18
C LYS A 77 -5.18 -17.32 1.21
N GLY A 78 -4.99 -16.21 1.92
CA GLY A 78 -4.53 -16.19 3.31
C GLY A 78 -3.05 -15.83 3.50
N LYS A 79 -2.30 -15.52 2.42
CA LYS A 79 -0.94 -15.01 2.57
C LYS A 79 -0.95 -13.60 3.18
N ASP A 80 0.05 -13.30 4.01
CA ASP A 80 0.19 -11.99 4.65
C ASP A 80 1.21 -11.10 3.91
N ARG A 81 2.15 -11.72 3.17
CA ARG A 81 3.20 -11.06 2.40
C ARG A 81 3.40 -11.81 1.08
N VAL A 82 3.38 -11.08 -0.03
CA VAL A 82 3.58 -11.63 -1.37
C VAL A 82 4.68 -10.84 -2.08
N TYR A 83 5.71 -11.52 -2.55
CA TYR A 83 6.75 -10.89 -3.37
C TYR A 83 6.15 -10.43 -4.70
N ILE A 84 6.55 -9.24 -5.14
CA ILE A 84 6.06 -8.64 -6.37
C ILE A 84 7.17 -8.55 -7.42
N TYR A 85 8.21 -7.74 -7.16
CA TYR A 85 9.33 -7.46 -8.07
C TYR A 85 10.55 -6.96 -7.29
N ASN A 86 11.70 -6.84 -7.93
CA ASN A 86 12.84 -6.09 -7.38
C ASN A 86 12.83 -4.68 -7.95
N SER A 87 12.94 -3.66 -7.09
CA SER A 87 13.05 -2.26 -7.48
C SER A 87 14.23 -2.06 -8.44
N ASP A 88 13.96 -1.48 -9.61
CA ASP A 88 15.02 -1.18 -10.58
C ASP A 88 16.02 -0.14 -10.04
N GLU A 89 15.58 0.74 -9.13
CA GLU A 89 16.41 1.80 -8.53
C GLU A 89 17.37 1.27 -7.46
N THR A 90 16.89 0.35 -6.62
CA THR A 90 17.64 -0.09 -5.42
C THR A 90 18.13 -1.53 -5.51
N GLY A 91 17.60 -2.33 -6.45
CA GLY A 91 17.81 -3.77 -6.56
C GLY A 91 17.10 -4.59 -5.49
N LYS A 92 16.37 -3.95 -4.58
CA LYS A 92 15.77 -4.60 -3.41
C LYS A 92 14.36 -5.10 -3.69
N PRO A 93 13.92 -6.19 -3.02
CA PRO A 93 12.60 -6.76 -3.25
C PRO A 93 11.47 -5.89 -2.70
N ALA A 94 10.39 -5.81 -3.48
CA ALA A 94 9.14 -5.18 -3.15
C ALA A 94 8.07 -6.26 -2.87
N TYR A 95 7.21 -5.97 -1.90
CA TYR A 95 6.18 -6.89 -1.41
C TYR A 95 4.82 -6.21 -1.31
N LEU A 96 3.76 -6.98 -1.57
CA LEU A 96 2.39 -6.64 -1.22
C LEU A 96 2.11 -7.23 0.16
N ILE A 97 1.77 -6.38 1.12
CA ILE A 97 1.48 -6.76 2.50
C ILE A 97 -0.02 -6.63 2.76
N ALA A 98 -0.65 -7.70 3.22
CA ALA A 98 -2.06 -7.69 3.56
C ALA A 98 -2.31 -6.87 4.84
N VAL A 99 -3.35 -6.03 4.82
CA VAL A 99 -3.92 -5.42 6.02
C VAL A 99 -5.14 -6.24 6.41
N ARG A 100 -5.16 -6.75 7.64
CA ARG A 100 -6.25 -7.60 8.13
C ARG A 100 -6.83 -7.07 9.43
N ASP A 101 -8.11 -7.37 9.66
CA ASP A 101 -8.73 -7.20 10.96
C ASP A 101 -8.35 -8.34 11.93
N SER A 102 -8.90 -8.30 13.15
CA SER A 102 -8.70 -9.32 14.17
C SER A 102 -9.23 -10.70 13.80
N GLU A 103 -10.21 -10.77 12.90
CA GLU A 103 -10.79 -12.02 12.38
C GLU A 103 -10.05 -12.55 11.14
N ARG A 104 -8.96 -11.86 10.74
CA ARG A 104 -8.16 -12.12 9.55
C ARG A 104 -8.86 -11.81 8.22
N ASN A 105 -9.98 -11.09 8.22
CA ASN A 105 -10.57 -10.57 6.99
C ASN A 105 -9.63 -9.52 6.39
N ILE A 106 -9.53 -9.47 5.06
CA ILE A 106 -8.69 -8.50 4.37
C ILE A 106 -9.41 -7.16 4.36
N LEU A 107 -8.74 -6.13 4.88
CA LEU A 107 -9.18 -4.74 4.84
C LEU A 107 -8.59 -3.99 3.63
N GLY A 108 -7.45 -4.46 3.16
CA GLY A 108 -6.71 -3.89 2.05
C GLY A 108 -5.28 -4.41 2.01
N TYR A 109 -4.38 -3.62 1.44
CA TYR A 109 -2.96 -3.93 1.37
C TYR A 109 -2.11 -2.68 1.22
N TYR A 110 -0.80 -2.82 1.40
CA TYR A 110 0.17 -1.78 1.08
C TYR A 110 1.43 -2.39 0.47
N GLU A 111 2.23 -1.56 -0.19
CA GLU A 111 3.53 -1.97 -0.72
C GLU A 111 4.65 -1.70 0.29
N TRP A 112 5.59 -2.64 0.40
CA TRP A 112 6.77 -2.52 1.24
C TRP A 112 8.04 -2.85 0.45
N PHE A 113 9.06 -2.00 0.58
CA PHE A 113 10.38 -2.18 -0.01
C PHE A 113 11.36 -2.58 1.10
N GLU A 114 12.10 -3.68 0.90
CA GLU A 114 13.20 -4.06 1.80
C GLU A 114 14.45 -3.19 1.59
#